data_AF-A0A8S9WTX3-F1
#
_entry.id   AF-A0A8S9WTX3-F1
#
_cell.length_a   1.000
_cell.length_b   1.000
_cell.length_c   1.000
_cell.angle_alpha   90.00
_cell.angle_beta   90.00
_cell.angle_gamma   90.00
#
_symmetry.space_group_name_H-M   'P 1'
#
loop_
_entity.id
_entity.type
_entity.pdbx_description
1 polymer ?
#
loop_
_entity_poly.entity_id
_entity_poly.type
_entity_poly.pdbx_seq_one_letter_code
_entity_poly.pdbx_strand_id
1 'polypeptide(L)'
;MTQCWYADDSSAQGHFGDLRSWWDKLLALGPDHGYFPQGPKSFLVVHPDDIEEAKERFSGTGITVVTGQRFLGGYVGDKDGKQAYLKKKMEKWTDNIKKISMASITQPQSAYVAFTKSVQFQWQYLQRVVDSRGEDYSSLREAIWSIFLPALIGGTISAEECALFSLSIDGV
;
A
#
# COMPACT_ATOMS: atom_id res chain seq x y z
N MET A 1 11.39 2.09 -22.44
CA MET A 1 11.59 1.75 -21.01
C MET A 1 11.41 3.00 -20.17
N THR A 2 10.64 2.91 -19.09
CA THR A 2 10.38 4.01 -18.15
C THR A 2 11.03 3.68 -16.81
N GLN A 3 11.73 4.64 -16.20
CA GLN A 3 12.40 4.46 -14.90
C GLN A 3 11.77 5.34 -13.83
N CYS A 4 11.75 4.88 -12.59
CA CYS A 4 11.31 5.61 -11.43
C CYS A 4 12.31 5.40 -10.28
N TRP A 5 12.70 6.50 -9.63
CA TRP A 5 13.68 6.53 -8.56
C TRP A 5 13.08 7.19 -7.34
N TYR A 6 13.13 6.51 -6.19
CA TYR A 6 12.71 7.03 -4.90
C TYR A 6 13.76 6.70 -3.85
N ALA A 7 14.60 7.69 -3.51
CA ALA A 7 15.80 7.46 -2.70
C ALA A 7 16.69 6.35 -3.32
N ASP A 8 16.97 5.28 -2.58
CA ASP A 8 17.73 4.11 -3.04
C ASP A 8 16.89 3.08 -3.80
N ASP A 9 15.56 3.16 -3.72
CA ASP A 9 14.65 2.31 -4.45
C ASP A 9 14.57 2.77 -5.92
N SER A 10 15.25 2.04 -6.80
CA SER A 10 15.14 2.20 -8.24
C SER A 10 14.20 1.16 -8.85
N SER A 11 13.50 1.55 -9.90
CA SER A 11 12.60 0.67 -10.63
C SER A 11 12.54 1.03 -12.10
N ALA A 12 12.29 0.04 -12.95
CA ALA A 12 12.14 0.21 -14.38
C ALA A 12 11.05 -0.69 -14.93
N GLN A 13 10.37 -0.21 -15.97
CA GLN A 13 9.35 -0.94 -16.71
C GLN A 13 9.69 -0.94 -18.21
N GLY A 14 9.65 -2.11 -18.84
CA GLY A 14 9.97 -2.29 -20.25
C GLY A 14 10.04 -3.76 -20.63
N HIS A 15 10.55 -4.04 -21.84
CA HIS A 15 10.79 -5.40 -22.31
C HIS A 15 11.98 -6.03 -21.58
N PHE A 16 12.03 -7.36 -21.49
CA PHE A 16 13.10 -8.07 -20.76
C PHE A 16 14.51 -7.73 -21.24
N GLY A 17 14.72 -7.52 -22.54
CA GLY A 17 16.03 -7.11 -23.07
C GLY A 17 16.48 -5.74 -22.54
N ASP A 18 15.58 -4.77 -22.55
CA ASP A 18 15.85 -3.42 -22.03
C ASP A 18 16.11 -3.46 -20.52
N LEU A 19 15.28 -4.21 -19.77
CA LEU A 19 15.41 -4.35 -18.32
C LEU A 19 16.71 -5.06 -17.93
N ARG A 20 17.14 -6.08 -18.67
CA ARG A 20 18.40 -6.77 -18.43
C ARG A 20 19.58 -5.84 -18.70
N SER A 21 19.57 -5.13 -19.83
CA SER A 21 20.60 -4.14 -20.16
C SER A 21 20.67 -3.02 -19.11
N TRP A 22 19.52 -2.58 -18.59
CA TRP A 22 19.44 -1.59 -17.53
C TRP A 22 20.05 -2.10 -16.22
N TRP A 23 19.73 -3.32 -15.82
CA TRP A 23 20.32 -3.95 -14.63
C TRP A 23 21.85 -4.09 -14.75
N ASP A 24 22.34 -4.59 -15.89
CA ASP A 24 23.78 -4.77 -16.10
C ASP A 24 24.52 -3.41 -16.07
N LYS A 25 23.90 -2.34 -16.61
CA LYS A 25 24.42 -0.98 -16.49
C LYS A 25 24.42 -0.45 -15.05
N LEU A 26 23.39 -0.77 -14.27
CA LEU A 26 23.36 -0.40 -12.86
C LEU A 26 24.48 -1.07 -12.06
N LEU A 27 24.81 -2.32 -12.35
CA LEU A 27 25.93 -3.02 -11.72
C LEU A 27 27.28 -2.45 -12.14
N ALA A 28 27.43 -2.07 -13.42
CA ALA A 28 28.68 -1.53 -13.94
C ALA A 28 28.94 -0.09 -13.49
N LEU A 29 27.93 0.79 -13.56
CA LEU A 29 28.06 2.23 -13.32
C LEU A 29 27.65 2.65 -11.90
N GLY A 30 26.77 1.88 -11.26
CA GLY A 30 26.27 2.19 -9.92
C GLY A 30 27.38 2.41 -8.88
N PRO A 31 28.41 1.54 -8.79
CA PRO A 31 29.48 1.69 -7.81
C PRO A 31 30.24 3.02 -7.89
N ASP A 32 30.43 3.57 -9.08
CA ASP A 32 31.08 4.87 -9.29
C ASP A 32 30.28 6.03 -8.69
N HIS A 33 28.98 5.81 -8.48
CA HIS A 33 28.04 6.74 -7.86
C HIS A 33 27.63 6.33 -6.44
N GLY A 34 28.29 5.33 -5.85
CA GLY A 34 27.96 4.81 -4.52
C GLY A 34 26.65 4.01 -4.45
N TYR A 35 26.08 3.62 -5.59
CA TYR A 35 24.87 2.80 -5.68
C TYR A 35 25.24 1.33 -5.89
N PHE A 36 24.76 0.45 -5.01
CA PHE A 36 25.09 -0.98 -5.05
C PHE A 36 23.81 -1.82 -5.13
N PRO A 37 23.33 -2.14 -6.35
CA PRO A 37 22.14 -2.96 -6.54
C PRO A 37 22.29 -4.33 -5.86
N GLN A 38 21.28 -4.74 -5.11
CA GLN A 38 21.27 -6.04 -4.41
C GLN A 38 20.25 -6.97 -5.06
N GLY A 39 20.71 -7.84 -5.96
CA GLY A 39 19.87 -8.85 -6.63
C GLY A 39 18.89 -9.57 -5.70
N PRO A 40 19.35 -10.12 -4.54
CA PRO A 40 18.46 -10.82 -3.61
C PRO A 40 17.34 -9.97 -2.98
N LYS A 41 17.46 -8.64 -3.01
CA LYS A 41 16.41 -7.71 -2.56
C LYS A 41 15.60 -7.11 -3.72
N SER A 42 16.03 -7.36 -4.95
CA SER A 42 15.39 -6.89 -6.17
C SER A 42 14.37 -7.91 -6.66
N PHE A 43 13.25 -7.40 -7.18
CA PHE A 43 12.15 -8.20 -7.68
C PHE A 43 11.85 -7.83 -9.12
N LEU A 44 11.58 -8.84 -9.94
CA LEU A 44 11.03 -8.66 -11.28
C LEU A 44 9.57 -9.13 -11.27
N VAL A 45 8.65 -8.18 -11.38
CA VAL A 45 7.20 -8.46 -11.42
C VAL A 45 6.79 -8.72 -12.87
N VAL A 46 6.26 -9.91 -13.15
CA VAL A 46 5.88 -10.34 -14.52
C VAL A 46 4.48 -10.95 -14.57
N HIS A 47 3.92 -11.07 -15.77
CA HIS A 47 2.71 -11.85 -15.97
C HIS A 47 2.99 -13.34 -15.72
N PRO A 48 2.02 -14.13 -15.20
CA PRO A 48 2.22 -15.56 -14.92
C PRO A 48 2.76 -16.38 -16.10
N ASP A 49 2.37 -16.02 -17.32
CA ASP A 49 2.81 -16.71 -18.55
C ASP A 49 4.30 -16.47 -18.88
N ASP A 50 4.87 -15.37 -18.40
CA ASP A 50 6.24 -14.95 -18.73
C ASP A 50 7.27 -15.36 -17.67
N ILE A 51 6.85 -16.09 -16.62
CA ILE A 51 7.71 -16.45 -15.48
C ILE A 51 8.95 -17.21 -15.94
N GLU A 52 8.78 -18.20 -16.83
CA GLU A 52 9.89 -19.06 -17.26
C GLU A 52 10.88 -18.29 -18.16
N GLU A 53 10.39 -17.49 -19.10
CA GLU A 53 11.24 -16.60 -19.92
C GLU A 53 12.00 -15.61 -19.03
N ALA A 54 11.32 -15.02 -18.04
CA ALA A 54 11.92 -14.09 -17.10
C ALA A 54 13.02 -14.76 -16.25
N LYS A 55 12.79 -15.97 -15.72
CA LYS A 55 13.80 -16.71 -14.97
C LYS A 55 15.03 -17.04 -15.81
N GLU A 56 14.83 -17.43 -17.07
CA GLU A 56 15.93 -17.72 -18.00
C GLU A 56 16.75 -16.46 -18.28
N ARG A 57 16.08 -15.36 -18.68
CA ARG A 57 16.72 -14.08 -19.03
C ARG A 57 17.42 -13.41 -17.87
N PHE A 58 16.90 -13.56 -16.64
CA PHE A 58 17.47 -12.96 -15.43
C PHE A 58 18.27 -13.97 -14.58
N SER A 59 18.56 -15.15 -15.13
CA SER A 59 19.46 -16.11 -14.48
C SER A 59 20.82 -15.48 -14.17
N GLY A 60 21.39 -15.88 -13.03
CA GLY A 60 22.67 -15.37 -12.53
C GLY A 60 22.65 -13.97 -11.90
N THR A 61 21.54 -13.21 -11.97
CA THR A 61 21.45 -11.88 -11.34
C THR A 61 21.10 -11.91 -9.85
N GLY A 62 20.53 -13.01 -9.38
CA GLY A 62 19.97 -13.13 -8.02
C GLY A 62 18.62 -12.43 -7.82
N ILE A 63 18.04 -11.83 -8.88
CA ILE A 63 16.72 -11.20 -8.83
C ILE A 63 15.64 -12.26 -8.67
N THR A 64 14.69 -12.01 -7.78
CA THR A 64 13.54 -12.89 -7.59
C THR A 64 12.42 -12.53 -8.57
N VAL A 65 12.05 -13.47 -9.44
CA VAL A 65 10.89 -13.32 -10.35
C VAL A 65 9.61 -13.65 -9.60
N VAL A 66 8.65 -12.74 -9.62
CA VAL A 66 7.36 -12.86 -8.92
C VAL A 66 6.22 -12.35 -9.81
N THR A 67 4.98 -12.75 -9.49
CA THR A 67 3.78 -12.26 -10.19
C THR A 67 3.18 -11.01 -9.56
N GLY A 68 3.58 -10.68 -8.34
CA GLY A 68 3.18 -9.46 -7.67
C GLY A 68 4.04 -9.16 -6.45
N GLN A 69 4.15 -7.87 -6.14
CA GLN A 69 5.00 -7.37 -5.06
C GLN A 69 4.53 -6.01 -4.57
N ARG A 70 4.87 -5.71 -3.31
CA ARG A 70 4.72 -4.36 -2.75
C ARG A 70 5.68 -3.38 -3.42
N PHE A 71 5.20 -2.19 -3.76
CA PHE A 71 6.00 -1.14 -4.39
C PHE A 71 5.58 0.24 -3.88
N LEU A 72 6.52 1.00 -3.30
CA LEU A 72 6.31 2.37 -2.76
C LEU A 72 5.05 2.52 -1.88
N GLY A 73 4.76 1.52 -1.07
CA GLY A 73 3.58 1.49 -0.19
C GLY A 73 2.28 1.03 -0.88
N GLY A 74 2.29 0.84 -2.19
CA GLY A 74 1.25 0.16 -2.96
C GLY A 74 1.55 -1.32 -3.24
N TYR A 75 0.89 -1.86 -4.26
CA TYR A 75 1.02 -3.25 -4.70
C TYR A 75 0.85 -3.34 -6.23
N VAL A 76 1.72 -4.09 -6.89
CA VAL A 76 1.74 -4.26 -8.35
C VAL A 76 1.70 -5.74 -8.69
N GLY A 77 0.99 -6.12 -9.75
CA GLY A 77 0.95 -7.47 -10.29
C GLY A 77 -0.35 -8.20 -9.94
N ASP A 78 -0.23 -9.36 -9.31
CA ASP A 78 -1.34 -10.28 -9.12
C ASP A 78 -2.48 -9.73 -8.25
N LYS A 79 -3.71 -10.14 -8.60
CA LYS A 79 -4.94 -9.63 -7.98
C LYS A 79 -5.14 -10.19 -6.58
N ASP A 80 -4.79 -11.44 -6.34
CA ASP A 80 -5.01 -12.13 -5.07
C ASP A 80 -4.10 -11.57 -3.97
N GLY A 81 -2.84 -11.33 -4.30
CA GLY A 81 -1.85 -10.67 -3.46
C GLY A 81 -2.19 -9.22 -3.18
N LYS A 82 -2.73 -8.48 -4.17
CA LYS A 82 -3.29 -7.14 -3.94
C LYS A 82 -4.41 -7.19 -2.91
N GLN A 83 -5.36 -8.12 -3.07
CA GLN A 83 -6.50 -8.28 -2.15
C GLN A 83 -6.05 -8.69 -0.75
N ALA A 84 -5.10 -9.62 -0.62
CA ALA A 84 -4.51 -9.99 0.66
C ALA A 84 -3.79 -8.80 1.33
N TYR A 85 -3.09 -7.97 0.55
CA TYR A 85 -2.43 -6.76 1.03
C TYR A 85 -3.44 -5.73 1.57
N LEU A 86 -4.50 -5.46 0.81
CA LEU A 86 -5.60 -4.57 1.20
C LEU A 86 -6.27 -5.06 2.49
N LYS A 87 -6.63 -6.34 2.54
CA LYS A 87 -7.25 -6.96 3.72
C LYS A 87 -6.40 -6.77 4.98
N LYS A 88 -5.10 -7.05 4.90
CA LYS A 88 -4.18 -6.87 6.04
C LYS A 88 -4.08 -5.41 6.49
N LYS A 89 -4.16 -4.46 5.57
CA LYS A 89 -4.20 -3.02 5.90
C LYS A 89 -5.50 -2.65 6.60
N MET A 90 -6.63 -3.12 6.09
CA MET A 90 -7.94 -2.87 6.72
C MET A 90 -7.99 -3.46 8.13
N GLU A 91 -7.57 -4.70 8.32
CA GLU A 91 -7.51 -5.33 9.65
C GLU A 91 -6.70 -4.49 10.64
N LYS A 92 -5.52 -4.01 10.22
CA LYS A 92 -4.68 -3.14 11.05
C LYS A 92 -5.36 -1.83 11.39
N TRP A 93 -5.99 -1.16 10.42
CA TRP A 93 -6.63 0.12 10.66
C TRP A 93 -7.90 -0.02 11.48
N THR A 94 -8.70 -1.06 11.25
CA THR A 94 -9.86 -1.40 12.07
C THR A 94 -9.47 -1.64 13.53
N ASP A 95 -8.37 -2.36 13.78
CA ASP A 95 -7.83 -2.53 15.14
C ASP A 95 -7.38 -1.20 15.77
N ASN A 96 -6.69 -0.34 15.01
CA ASN A 96 -6.32 0.99 15.46
C ASN A 96 -7.56 1.85 15.81
N ILE A 97 -8.62 1.79 15.01
CA ILE A 97 -9.87 2.51 15.25
C ILE A 97 -10.52 2.05 16.55
N LYS A 98 -10.56 0.74 16.81
CA LYS A 98 -11.06 0.19 18.08
C LYS A 98 -10.27 0.72 19.28
N LYS A 99 -8.94 0.79 19.17
CA LYS A 99 -8.08 1.34 20.23
C LYS A 99 -8.31 2.83 20.46
N ILE A 100 -8.43 3.62 19.39
CA ILE A 100 -8.71 5.05 19.48
C ILE A 100 -10.11 5.31 20.07
N SER A 101 -11.08 4.46 19.73
CA SER A 101 -12.43 4.50 20.31
C SER A 101 -12.44 4.33 21.83
N MET A 102 -11.58 3.48 22.39
CA MET A 102 -11.46 3.36 23.84
C MET A 102 -10.96 4.68 24.48
N ALA A 103 -10.03 5.37 23.81
CA ALA A 103 -9.50 6.65 24.29
C ALA A 103 -10.50 7.80 24.09
N SER A 104 -11.39 7.72 23.10
CA SER A 104 -12.34 8.80 22.79
C SER A 104 -13.36 9.04 23.91
N ILE A 105 -13.64 8.02 24.73
CA ILE A 105 -14.56 8.12 25.88
C ILE A 105 -14.07 9.16 26.90
N THR A 106 -12.75 9.19 27.15
CA THR A 106 -12.16 10.11 28.14
C THR A 106 -11.53 11.34 27.50
N GLN A 107 -11.05 11.22 26.26
CA GLN A 107 -10.33 12.28 25.54
C GLN A 107 -10.83 12.40 24.09
N PRO A 108 -12.09 12.84 23.88
CA PRO A 108 -12.72 12.84 22.56
C PRO A 108 -11.97 13.71 21.55
N GLN A 109 -11.53 14.91 21.94
CA GLN A 109 -10.81 15.80 21.03
C GLN A 109 -9.47 15.20 20.56
N SER A 110 -8.68 14.66 21.49
CA SER A 110 -7.40 14.00 21.17
C SER A 110 -7.60 12.78 20.27
N ALA A 111 -8.63 11.97 20.56
CA ALA A 111 -8.97 10.81 19.75
C ALA A 111 -9.40 11.21 18.32
N TYR A 112 -10.19 12.27 18.17
CA TYR A 112 -10.58 12.79 16.86
C TYR A 112 -9.40 13.33 16.05
N VAL A 113 -8.45 14.02 16.70
CA VAL A 113 -7.20 14.45 16.05
C VAL A 113 -6.38 13.24 15.61
N ALA A 114 -6.22 12.23 16.46
CA ALA A 114 -5.50 11.01 16.11
C ALA A 114 -6.16 10.27 14.93
N PHE A 115 -7.49 10.21 14.91
CA PHE A 115 -8.26 9.67 13.80
C PHE A 115 -7.98 10.43 12.49
N THR A 116 -8.25 11.74 12.48
CA THR A 116 -8.19 12.55 11.25
C THR A 116 -6.78 12.87 10.75
N LYS A 117 -5.81 12.99 11.65
CA LYS A 117 -4.44 13.41 11.32
C LYS A 117 -3.42 12.28 11.28
N SER A 118 -3.80 11.06 11.67
CA SER A 118 -2.90 9.90 11.62
C SER A 118 -3.50 8.74 10.85
N VAL A 119 -4.58 8.12 11.36
CA VAL A 119 -5.08 6.90 10.74
C VAL A 119 -5.70 7.20 9.38
N GLN A 120 -6.45 8.30 9.27
CA GLN A 120 -7.11 8.69 8.02
C GLN A 120 -6.15 8.95 6.87
N PHE A 121 -5.03 9.63 7.13
CA PHE A 121 -4.02 9.86 6.09
C PHE A 121 -3.37 8.58 5.57
N GLN A 122 -3.33 7.50 6.37
CA GLN A 122 -2.73 6.24 5.93
C GLN A 122 -3.58 5.55 4.87
N TRP A 123 -4.91 5.51 5.00
CA TRP A 123 -5.76 4.91 3.98
C TRP A 123 -5.99 5.84 2.79
N GLN A 124 -6.05 7.15 2.99
CA GLN A 124 -6.06 8.11 1.88
C GLN A 124 -4.78 8.04 1.03
N TYR A 125 -3.64 7.74 1.64
CA TYR A 125 -2.42 7.44 0.88
C TYR A 125 -2.60 6.16 0.05
N LEU A 126 -3.13 5.09 0.67
CA LEU A 126 -3.35 3.81 -0.02
C LEU A 126 -4.31 3.93 -1.21
N GLN A 127 -5.41 4.67 -1.08
CA GLN A 127 -6.36 4.96 -2.15
C GLN A 127 -5.69 5.62 -3.37
N ARG A 128 -4.61 6.38 -3.16
CA ARG A 128 -3.84 7.01 -4.25
C ARG A 128 -2.83 6.09 -4.93
N VAL A 129 -2.33 5.08 -4.21
CA VAL A 129 -1.24 4.21 -4.70
C VAL A 129 -1.67 2.79 -5.05
N VAL A 130 -2.92 2.42 -4.72
CA VAL A 130 -3.51 1.13 -5.06
C VAL A 130 -4.91 1.36 -5.61
N ASP A 131 -5.14 0.85 -6.81
CA ASP A 131 -6.49 0.72 -7.37
C ASP A 131 -7.32 -0.21 -6.47
N SER A 132 -8.17 0.42 -5.66
CA SER A 132 -9.00 -0.19 -4.64
C SER A 132 -10.42 0.37 -4.76
N ARG A 133 -11.40 -0.46 -4.41
CA ARG A 133 -12.82 -0.11 -4.48
C ARG A 133 -13.32 0.29 -3.11
N GLY A 134 -14.40 1.09 -3.04
CA GLY A 134 -15.04 1.43 -1.78
C GLY A 134 -15.41 0.20 -0.93
N GLU A 135 -15.80 -0.90 -1.60
CA GLU A 135 -16.10 -2.20 -0.97
C GLU A 135 -14.93 -2.77 -0.16
N ASP A 136 -13.68 -2.54 -0.60
CA ASP A 136 -12.49 -3.04 0.10
C ASP A 136 -12.36 -2.43 1.51
N TYR A 137 -12.97 -1.26 1.75
CA TYR A 137 -12.92 -0.51 3.00
C TYR A 137 -14.13 -0.75 3.92
N SER A 138 -15.04 -1.68 3.56
CA SER A 138 -16.30 -1.89 4.29
C SER A 138 -16.10 -2.18 5.78
N SER A 139 -15.15 -3.04 6.13
CA SER A 139 -14.86 -3.39 7.53
C SER A 139 -14.32 -2.21 8.35
N LEU A 140 -13.54 -1.33 7.72
CA LEU A 140 -13.02 -0.12 8.34
C LEU A 140 -14.14 0.89 8.54
N ARG A 141 -14.99 1.08 7.52
CA ARG A 141 -16.17 1.95 7.57
C ARG A 141 -17.12 1.53 8.69
N GLU A 142 -17.42 0.23 8.78
CA GLU A 142 -18.24 -0.34 9.84
C GLU A 142 -17.63 -0.09 11.23
N ALA A 143 -16.32 -0.28 11.40
CA ALA A 143 -15.66 0.00 12.67
C ALA A 143 -15.72 1.48 13.06
N ILE A 144 -15.62 2.39 12.09
CA ILE A 144 -15.74 3.81 12.34
C ILE A 144 -17.17 4.15 12.79
N TRP A 145 -18.18 3.66 12.06
CA TRP A 145 -19.59 3.97 12.31
C TRP A 145 -20.15 3.31 13.57
N SER A 146 -19.87 2.04 13.78
CA SER A 146 -20.50 1.25 14.83
C SER A 146 -19.74 1.32 16.16
N ILE A 147 -18.47 1.76 16.15
CA ILE A 147 -17.60 1.71 17.33
C ILE A 147 -17.04 3.11 17.64
N PHE A 148 -16.27 3.69 16.72
CA PHE A 148 -15.55 4.93 17.03
C PHE A 148 -16.45 6.14 17.18
N LEU A 149 -17.33 6.42 16.22
CA LEU A 149 -18.16 7.61 16.29
C LEU A 149 -19.11 7.60 17.50
N PRO A 150 -19.82 6.49 17.84
CA PRO A 150 -20.65 6.44 19.03
C PRO A 150 -19.86 6.67 20.32
N ALA A 151 -18.65 6.11 20.41
CA ALA A 151 -17.75 6.34 21.54
C ALA A 151 -17.18 7.76 21.60
N LEU A 152 -17.06 8.44 20.46
CA LEU A 152 -16.57 9.82 20.37
C LEU A 152 -17.66 10.82 20.79
N ILE A 153 -18.90 10.60 20.37
CA ILE A 153 -20.05 11.49 20.64
C ILE A 153 -20.68 11.18 22.01
N GLY A 154 -20.53 9.95 22.50
CA GLY A 154 -21.10 9.51 23.78
C GLY A 154 -22.58 9.13 23.68
N GLY A 155 -23.06 8.67 22.51
CA GLY A 155 -24.47 8.37 22.28
C GLY A 155 -24.76 7.73 20.92
N THR A 156 -26.05 7.64 20.58
CA THR A 156 -26.51 7.15 19.27
C THR A 156 -26.24 8.17 18.18
N ILE A 157 -25.84 7.69 17.00
CA ILE A 157 -25.55 8.53 15.85
C ILE A 157 -26.65 8.40 14.81
N SER A 158 -27.10 9.55 14.30
CA SER A 158 -28.04 9.62 13.19
C SER A 158 -27.38 9.24 11.87
N ALA A 159 -28.20 8.87 10.88
CA ALA A 159 -27.71 8.53 9.55
C ALA A 159 -27.01 9.74 8.89
N GLU A 160 -27.50 10.95 9.17
CA GLU A 160 -26.99 12.22 8.66
C GLU A 160 -25.61 12.55 9.25
N GLU A 161 -25.43 12.35 10.56
CA GLU A 161 -24.13 12.50 11.22
C GLU A 161 -23.13 11.47 10.70
N CYS A 162 -23.55 10.22 10.55
CA CYS A 162 -22.74 9.19 9.90
C CYS A 162 -22.32 9.62 8.49
N ALA A 163 -23.24 10.12 7.67
CA ALA A 163 -22.94 10.60 6.32
C ALA A 163 -21.91 11.75 6.35
N LEU A 164 -22.06 12.71 7.24
CA LEU A 164 -21.13 13.83 7.41
C LEU A 164 -19.70 13.36 7.72
N PHE A 165 -19.55 12.43 8.67
CA PHE A 165 -18.23 11.89 9.02
C PHE A 165 -17.65 10.98 7.93
N SER A 166 -18.51 10.36 7.11
CA SER A 166 -18.11 9.45 6.03
C SER A 166 -17.52 10.14 4.82
N LEU A 167 -17.84 11.42 4.60
CA LEU A 167 -17.21 12.24 3.55
C LEU A 167 -15.68 12.26 3.65
N SER A 168 -15.16 12.07 4.85
CA SER A 168 -13.73 12.05 5.14
C SER A 168 -13.08 10.68 4.86
N ILE A 169 -13.87 9.60 4.87
CA ILE A 169 -13.46 8.21 4.68
C ILE A 169 -13.55 7.82 3.20
N ASP A 170 -14.58 8.32 2.52
CA ASP A 170 -14.96 7.97 1.15
C ASP A 170 -14.22 8.82 0.10
N GLY A 171 -13.03 9.32 0.43
CA GLY A 171 -12.29 10.30 -0.37
C GLY A 171 -12.34 10.02 -1.87
N VAL A 172 -13.03 10.93 -2.58
CA VAL A 172 -13.13 11.18 -4.04
C VAL A 172 -13.04 9.96 -4.96
#